data_AF-A0A966DA90-F1
#
_entry.id   AF-A0A966DA90-F1
#
_cell.length_a   1.000
_cell.length_b   1.000
_cell.length_c   1.000
_cell.angle_alpha   90.00
_cell.angle_beta   90.00
_cell.angle_gamma   90.00
#
_symmetry.space_group_name_H-M   'P 1'
#
loop_
_entity.id
_entity.type
_entity.pdbx_description
1 polymer ?
#
loop_
_entity_poly.entity_id
_entity_poly.type
_entity_poly.pdbx_seq_one_letter_code
_entity_poly.pdbx_strand_id
1 'polypeptide(L)' 'MTYQLIDNGSGITDIQMGFADEGVDLNVSRKVAGDAEKALTQVKVLEADTRKDFSDLFPLPEVVIEDEGGML' A
#
# COMPACT_ATOMS: atom_id res chain seq x y z
N MET A 1 -5.74 3.83 1.54
CA MET A 1 -5.31 2.53 2.09
C MET A 1 -5.44 2.52 3.61
N THR A 2 -5.90 1.41 4.18
CA THR A 2 -5.88 1.14 5.63
C THR A 2 -5.05 -0.11 5.94
N TYR A 3 -4.41 -0.15 7.11
CA TYR A 3 -3.69 -1.34 7.57
C TYR A 3 -3.82 -1.55 9.08
N GLN A 4 -3.60 -2.79 9.51
CA GLN A 4 -3.47 -3.18 10.91
C GLN A 4 -2.25 -4.07 11.12
N LEU A 5 -1.64 -3.95 12.30
CA LEU A 5 -0.52 -4.76 12.74
C LEU A 5 -1.02 -5.73 13.82
N ILE A 6 -0.82 -7.02 13.59
CA ILE A 6 -1.24 -8.09 14.51
C ILE A 6 0.01 -8.76 15.06
N ASP A 7 0.41 -8.35 16.26
CA ASP A 7 1.46 -9.01 17.03
C ASP A 7 0.82 -9.99 18.02
N ASN A 8 1.17 -11.27 17.90
CA ASN A 8 0.69 -12.34 18.77
C ASN A 8 1.72 -12.77 19.83
N GLY A 9 2.82 -12.03 19.99
CA GLY A 9 3.90 -12.34 20.93
C GLY A 9 4.82 -13.47 20.47
N SER A 10 4.68 -13.98 19.24
CA SER A 10 5.56 -15.03 18.68
C SER A 10 6.89 -14.51 18.14
N GLY A 11 7.12 -13.18 18.19
CA GLY A 11 8.22 -12.53 17.48
C GLY A 11 7.99 -12.43 15.96
N ILE A 12 6.75 -12.64 15.51
CA ILE A 12 6.29 -12.37 14.15
C ILE A 12 5.05 -11.50 14.25
N THR A 13 5.07 -10.38 13.53
CA THR A 13 3.92 -9.48 13.39
C THR A 13 3.36 -9.60 11.98
N ASP A 14 2.04 -9.70 11.87
CA ASP A 14 1.33 -9.71 10.58
C ASP A 14 0.87 -8.30 10.21
N ILE A 15 1.17 -7.85 9.00
CA ILE A 15 0.63 -6.63 8.41
C ILE A 15 -0.55 -7.06 7.55
N GLN A 16 -1.75 -6.60 7.86
CA GLN A 16 -2.91 -6.76 6.99
C GLN A 16 -3.27 -5.40 6.40
N MET A 17 -3.36 -5.31 5.08
CA MET A 17 -3.55 -4.06 4.35
C MET A 17 -4.70 -4.20 3.36
N GLY A 18 -5.58 -3.19 3.32
CA GLY A 18 -6.72 -3.10 2.42
C GLY A 18 -6.78 -1.76 1.70
N PHE A 19 -7.30 -1.77 0.48
CA PHE A 19 -7.35 -0.61 -0.42
C PHE A 19 -8.78 -0.18 -0.79
N ALA A 20 -9.78 -0.64 -0.04
CA ALA A 20 -11.19 -0.38 -0.33
C ALA A 20 -11.57 1.11 -0.30
N ASP A 21 -10.85 1.93 0.47
CA ASP A 21 -11.03 3.39 0.53
C ASP A 21 -10.57 4.12 -0.74
N GLU A 22 -9.81 3.44 -1.60
CA GLU A 22 -9.39 3.90 -2.91
C GLU A 22 -10.23 3.28 -4.05
N GLY A 23 -11.32 2.56 -3.71
CA GLY A 23 -12.16 1.88 -4.68
C GLY A 23 -11.55 0.59 -5.25
N VAL A 24 -10.48 0.08 -4.61
CA VAL A 24 -9.80 -1.15 -5.02
C VAL A 24 -10.19 -2.29 -4.08
N ASP A 25 -10.85 -3.32 -4.61
CA ASP A 25 -11.23 -4.53 -3.86
C ASP A 25 -10.02 -5.49 -3.74
N LEU A 26 -9.03 -5.08 -2.94
CA LEU A 26 -7.80 -5.83 -2.72
C LEU A 26 -7.42 -5.80 -1.23
N ASN A 27 -7.14 -6.98 -0.70
CA ASN A 27 -6.57 -7.19 0.62
C ASN A 27 -5.29 -8.03 0.49
N VAL A 28 -4.22 -7.59 1.14
CA VAL A 28 -2.93 -8.28 1.16
C VAL A 28 -2.40 -8.41 2.59
N SER A 29 -1.52 -9.39 2.80
CA SER A 29 -0.88 -9.59 4.11
C SER A 29 0.61 -9.88 3.99
N ARG A 30 1.41 -9.43 4.96
CA ARG A 30 2.84 -9.74 5.06
C ARG A 30 3.23 -10.03 6.50
N LYS A 31 3.88 -11.18 6.71
CA LYS A 31 4.49 -11.53 7.98
C LYS A 31 5.90 -10.95 8.07
N VAL A 32 6.19 -10.26 9.16
CA VAL A 32 7.49 -9.63 9.44
C VAL A 32 8.03 -10.19 10.75
N ALA A 33 9.29 -10.63 10.75
CA ALA A 33 9.97 -11.02 11.97
C ALA A 33 10.23 -9.78 12.85
N GLY A 34 9.71 -9.79 14.07
CA GLY A 34 9.78 -8.68 15.01
C GLY A 34 8.43 -8.28 15.59
N ASP A 35 8.50 -7.22 16.38
CA ASP A 35 7.37 -6.52 16.98
C ASP A 35 6.67 -5.59 15.96
N ALA A 36 5.63 -4.90 16.45
CA ALA A 36 4.88 -3.92 15.69
C ALA A 36 5.74 -2.77 15.16
N GLU A 37 6.77 -2.32 15.88
CA GLU A 37 7.65 -1.24 15.42
C GLU A 37 8.44 -1.65 14.17
N LYS A 38 8.99 -2.87 14.17
CA LYS A 38 9.65 -3.43 12.98
C LYS A 38 8.69 -3.61 11.82
N ALA A 39 7.50 -4.15 12.07
CA ALA A 39 6.48 -4.33 11.04
C ALA A 39 6.02 -2.99 10.43
N LEU A 40 5.92 -1.93 11.23
CA LEU A 40 5.56 -0.59 10.77
C LEU A 40 6.50 -0.08 9.69
N THR A 41 7.81 -0.38 9.79
CA THR A 41 8.80 0.00 8.75
C THR A 41 8.53 -0.64 7.40
N GLN A 42 7.82 -1.77 7.38
CA GLN A 42 7.53 -2.54 6.16
C GLN A 42 6.19 -2.18 5.52
N VAL A 43 5.35 -1.38 6.19
CA VAL A 43 4.02 -0.99 5.67
C VAL A 43 4.14 -0.28 4.32
N LYS A 44 5.05 0.69 4.21
CA LYS A 44 5.25 1.44 2.96
C LYS A 44 5.88 0.62 1.85
N VAL A 45 6.72 -0.36 2.21
CA VAL A 45 7.29 -1.30 1.25
C VAL A 45 6.19 -2.22 0.70
N LEU A 46 5.37 -2.80 1.59
CA LEU A 46 4.23 -3.63 1.19
C LEU A 46 3.24 -2.86 0.32
N GLU A 47 2.94 -1.60 0.66
CA GLU A 47 2.08 -0.74 -0.15
C GLU A 47 2.64 -0.57 -1.57
N ALA A 48 3.92 -0.19 -1.70
CA ALA A 48 4.56 0.03 -2.99
C ALA A 48 4.64 -1.24 -3.83
N ASP A 49 5.02 -2.37 -3.22
CA ASP A 49 5.06 -3.67 -3.89
C ASP A 49 3.66 -4.06 -4.38
N THR A 50 2.63 -3.89 -3.56
CA THR A 50 1.24 -4.20 -3.93
C THR A 50 0.76 -3.36 -5.10
N ARG A 51 1.03 -2.05 -5.07
CA ARG A 51 0.65 -1.14 -6.18
C ARG A 51 1.37 -1.49 -7.48
N LYS A 52 2.59 -2.00 -7.40
CA LYS A 52 3.36 -2.45 -8.55
C LYS A 52 2.81 -3.78 -9.09
N ASP A 53 2.65 -4.76 -8.22
CA ASP A 53 2.25 -6.13 -8.57
C ASP A 53 0.80 -6.19 -9.09
N PHE A 54 -0.07 -5.33 -8.57
CA PHE A 54 -1.48 -5.23 -8.96
C PHE A 54 -1.79 -3.90 -9.65
N SER A 55 -0.83 -3.32 -10.38
CA SER A 55 -0.95 -2.00 -11.01
C SER A 55 -2.22 -1.82 -11.86
N ASP A 56 -2.72 -2.89 -12.49
CA ASP A 56 -3.96 -2.88 -13.26
C ASP A 56 -5.23 -2.63 -12.42
N LEU A 57 -5.17 -2.85 -11.10
CA LEU A 57 -6.29 -2.61 -10.18
C LEU A 57 -6.29 -1.19 -9.60
N PHE A 58 -5.17 -0.46 -9.71
CA PHE A 58 -5.04 0.87 -9.15
C PHE A 58 -5.37 1.94 -10.19
N PRO A 59 -6.03 3.04 -9.79
CA PRO A 59 -6.22 4.16 -10.69
C PRO A 59 -4.86 4.68 -11.14
N LEU A 60 -4.74 4.95 -12.44
CA LEU A 60 -3.58 5.65 -12.96
C LEU A 60 -3.49 7.03 -12.29
N PRO A 61 -2.30 7.50 -11.93
CA PRO A 61 -2.14 8.86 -11.44
C PRO A 61 -2.73 9.81 -12.48
N GLU A 62 -3.52 10.79 -12.03
CA GLU A 62 -3.96 11.87 -12.89
C GLU A 62 -2.70 12.52 -13.48
N VAL A 63 -2.50 12.32 -14.78
CA VAL A 63 -1.47 13.06 -15.51
C VAL A 63 -1.96 14.49 -15.54
N VAL A 64 -1.41 15.33 -14.67
CA VAL A 64 -1.53 16.78 -14.81
C VAL A 64 -0.75 17.11 -16.07
N ILE A 65 -1.46 17.14 -17.21
CA ILE A 65 -0.98 17.84 -18.38
C ILE A 65 -0.98 19.29 -17.94
N GLU A 66 0.17 19.80 -17.51
CA GLU A 66 0.40 21.24 -17.55
C GLU A 66 0.19 21.61 -19.02
N ASP A 67 -0.97 22.18 -19.30
CA ASP A 67 -1.29 22.81 -20.56
C ASP A 67 -0.27 23.96 -20.69
N GLU A 68 0.94 23.66 -21.18
CA GLU A 68 1.88 24.66 -21.64
C GLU A 68 1.12 25.44 -22.71
N GLY A 69 0.62 26.59 -22.29
CA GLY A 69 -0.51 27.26 -22.91
C GLY A 69 -0.42 27.25 -24.41
N GLY A 70 -1.53 26.84 -25.03
CA GLY A 70 -1.85 27.30 -26.37
C GLY A 70 -1.65 28.80 -26.45
N MET A 71 -0.59 29.23 -27.11
CA MET A 71 -0.44 30.57 -27.65
C MET A 71 -0.21 30.42 -29.16
N LEU A 72 -1.31 30.65 -29.87
CA LEU A 72 -1.48 31.21 -31.21
C LEU A 72 -0.33 31.04 -32.22
#